data_AF-A0A963TF30-F1
#
_entry.id   AF-A0A963TF30-F1
#
_cell.length_a   1.000
_cell.length_b   1.000
_cell.length_c   1.000
_cell.angle_alpha   90.00
_cell.angle_beta   90.00
_cell.angle_gamma   90.00
#
_symmetry.space_group_name_H-M   'P 1'
#
loop_
_entity.id
_entity.type
_entity.pdbx_description
1 polymer ?
#
loop_
_entity_poly.entity_id
_entity_poly.type
_entity_poly.pdbx_seq_one_letter_code
_entity_poly.pdbx_strand_id
1 'polypeptide(L)'
;MNDAGLCLSLTFGGRREVGEGFGVPLILRYILQTCETAAEAGEALRRIPSHMSYNVTVLDRDRRYLTAYLAPDRETIVTHAAVATNHQERVEWVGHARFTATVERERFLLQRLTLHVDPEDKFIGAFLRPPLYSTAFGQGFGTLYTAAYRPARGQLDLHWPGSVWHLSLAQFAQGGRSIIVPVAG
;
A
#
# COMPACT_ATOMS: atom_id res chain seq x y z
N MET A 1 8.04 -0.16 7.44
CA MET A 1 8.30 1.07 8.22
C MET A 1 9.72 1.05 8.75
N ASN A 2 10.32 2.19 9.09
CA ASN A 2 11.60 2.28 9.77
C ASN A 2 11.49 3.00 11.13
N ASP A 3 12.60 3.10 11.85
CA ASP A 3 12.74 3.70 13.19
C ASP A 3 12.57 5.22 13.21
N ALA A 4 12.78 5.91 12.08
CA ALA A 4 12.41 7.32 11.91
C ALA A 4 10.88 7.54 11.81
N GLY A 5 10.10 6.47 11.62
CA GLY A 5 8.65 6.54 11.44
C GLY A 5 8.24 6.78 9.99
N LEU A 6 9.08 6.40 9.02
CA LEU A 6 8.70 6.36 7.60
C LEU A 6 8.00 5.03 7.28
N CYS A 7 6.83 5.09 6.67
CA CYS A 7 6.02 3.95 6.25
C CYS A 7 5.83 3.97 4.73
N LEU A 8 5.85 2.79 4.11
CA LEU A 8 5.62 2.61 2.68
C LEU A 8 4.49 1.60 2.47
N SER A 9 3.63 1.85 1.49
CA SER A 9 2.77 0.83 0.89
C SER A 9 3.06 0.72 -0.61
N LEU A 10 2.74 -0.44 -1.17
CA LEU A 10 3.02 -0.78 -2.57
C LEU A 10 1.77 -1.39 -3.19
N THR A 11 1.44 -0.93 -4.39
CA THR A 11 0.52 -1.62 -5.29
C THR A 11 1.09 -1.66 -6.72
N PHE A 12 0.55 -2.56 -7.53
CA PHE A 12 0.87 -2.62 -8.95
C PHE A 12 0.27 -1.41 -9.70
N GLY A 13 1.03 -0.79 -10.60
CA GLY A 13 0.61 0.44 -11.29
C GLY A 13 -0.39 0.24 -12.43
N GLY A 14 -0.79 -1.01 -12.73
CA GLY A 14 -1.83 -1.31 -13.72
C GLY A 14 -1.35 -1.30 -15.18
N ARG A 15 -0.07 -1.53 -15.41
CA ARG A 15 0.62 -1.47 -16.71
C ARG A 15 1.58 -2.63 -16.90
N ARG A 16 1.67 -3.17 -18.12
CA ARG A 16 2.44 -4.39 -18.43
C ARG A 16 3.85 -4.09 -18.91
N GLU A 17 4.17 -2.82 -19.09
CA GLU A 17 5.42 -2.31 -19.58
C GLU A 17 6.54 -2.68 -18.62
N VAL A 18 7.62 -3.20 -19.20
CA VAL A 18 8.85 -3.58 -18.50
C VAL A 18 9.99 -2.86 -19.22
N GLY A 19 10.95 -2.36 -18.46
CA GLY A 19 12.15 -1.71 -19.00
C GLY A 19 13.33 -1.86 -18.05
N GLU A 20 14.39 -1.11 -18.31
CA GLU A 20 15.57 -1.11 -17.45
C GLU A 20 15.32 -0.36 -16.15
N GLY A 21 15.70 -0.96 -15.02
CA GLY A 21 15.54 -0.37 -13.70
C GLY A 21 15.60 -1.40 -12.59
N PHE A 22 15.36 -0.96 -11.35
CA PHE A 22 15.42 -1.83 -10.18
C PHE A 22 14.08 -2.54 -9.94
N GLY A 23 14.18 -3.75 -9.37
CA GLY A 23 13.06 -4.43 -8.74
C GLY A 23 12.48 -3.60 -7.60
N VAL A 24 11.16 -3.41 -7.54
CA VAL A 24 10.54 -2.58 -6.49
C VAL A 24 10.89 -3.01 -5.05
N PRO A 25 11.12 -4.29 -4.71
CA PRO A 25 11.58 -4.65 -3.37
C PRO A 25 12.92 -3.99 -3.00
N LEU A 26 13.84 -3.84 -3.95
CA LEU A 26 15.13 -3.16 -3.72
C LEU A 26 14.94 -1.66 -3.54
N ILE A 27 14.05 -1.05 -4.33
CA ILE A 27 13.71 0.38 -4.21
C ILE A 27 13.12 0.66 -2.82
N LEU A 28 12.13 -0.13 -2.38
CA LEU A 28 11.52 0.04 -1.06
C LEU A 28 12.52 -0.20 0.07
N ARG A 29 13.40 -1.20 -0.07
CA ARG A 29 14.45 -1.46 0.93
C ARG A 29 15.41 -0.29 1.03
N TYR A 30 15.85 0.27 -0.10
CA TYR A 30 16.71 1.44 -0.14
C TYR A 30 16.04 2.62 0.59
N ILE A 31 14.80 2.96 0.24
CA ILE A 31 14.08 4.09 0.85
C ILE A 31 13.93 3.89 2.36
N LEU A 32 13.51 2.71 2.81
CA LEU A 32 13.37 2.42 4.24
C LEU A 32 14.71 2.48 5.01
N GLN A 33 15.84 2.32 4.32
CA GLN A 33 17.17 2.34 4.92
C GLN A 33 17.83 3.72 4.88
N THR A 34 17.47 4.59 3.92
CA THR A 34 18.20 5.85 3.69
C THR A 34 17.36 7.11 3.87
N CYS A 35 16.04 6.99 4.05
CA CYS A 35 15.13 8.13 4.15
C CYS A 35 14.40 8.13 5.50
N GLU A 36 14.18 9.31 6.06
CA GLU A 36 13.44 9.54 7.30
C GLU A 36 12.10 10.24 7.05
N THR A 37 12.01 11.03 5.98
CA THR A 37 10.83 11.86 5.69
C THR A 37 10.15 11.50 4.37
N ALA A 38 8.88 11.89 4.22
CA ALA A 38 8.16 11.71 2.96
C ALA A 38 8.84 12.48 1.81
N ALA A 39 9.41 13.66 2.10
CA ALA A 39 10.10 14.48 1.10
C ALA A 39 11.36 13.77 0.56
N GLU A 40 12.24 13.27 1.44
CA GLU A 40 13.43 12.51 1.04
C GLU A 40 13.08 11.26 0.22
N ALA A 41 12.05 10.54 0.64
CA ALA A 41 11.56 9.37 -0.09
C ALA A 41 11.04 9.74 -1.48
N GLY A 42 10.34 10.88 -1.62
CA GLY A 42 9.89 11.42 -2.90
C GLY A 42 11.04 11.71 -3.85
N GLU A 43 12.10 12.37 -3.37
CA GLU A 43 13.30 12.64 -4.16
C GLU A 43 14.03 11.35 -4.57
N ALA A 44 14.12 10.37 -3.67
CA ALA A 44 14.67 9.06 -3.99
C ALA A 44 13.85 8.35 -5.09
N LEU A 45 12.52 8.34 -4.98
CA LEU A 45 11.60 7.71 -5.94
C LEU A 45 11.63 8.36 -7.33
N ARG A 46 11.92 9.66 -7.42
CA ARG A 46 12.12 10.36 -8.70
C ARG A 46 13.42 9.95 -9.39
N ARG A 47 14.47 9.72 -8.61
CA ARG A 47 15.82 9.45 -9.12
C ARG A 47 16.07 7.98 -9.47
N ILE A 48 15.42 7.05 -8.76
CA ILE A 48 15.70 5.61 -8.88
C ILE A 48 14.81 5.00 -9.97
N PRO A 49 15.37 4.43 -11.05
CA PRO A 49 14.58 3.84 -12.13
C PRO A 49 13.89 2.56 -11.64
N SER A 50 12.63 2.37 -12.04
CA SER A 50 11.85 1.14 -11.78
C SER A 50 11.71 0.34 -13.05
N HIS A 51 11.97 -0.96 -13.00
CA HIS A 51 11.81 -1.84 -14.16
C HIS A 51 10.35 -2.06 -14.59
N MET A 52 9.37 -1.65 -13.77
CA MET A 52 7.93 -1.89 -13.96
C MET A 52 7.09 -0.77 -13.33
N SER A 53 5.78 -0.76 -13.61
CA SER A 53 4.87 0.21 -13.03
C SER A 53 4.36 -0.16 -11.63
N TYR A 54 4.48 0.77 -10.70
CA TYR A 54 4.04 0.63 -9.32
C TYR A 54 3.49 1.95 -8.77
N ASN A 55 2.65 1.86 -7.75
CA ASN A 55 2.31 2.99 -6.90
C ASN A 55 2.97 2.77 -5.54
N VAL A 56 3.77 3.74 -5.10
CA VAL A 56 4.39 3.74 -3.78
C VAL A 56 3.82 4.90 -2.98
N THR A 57 3.00 4.60 -1.98
CA THR A 57 2.52 5.62 -1.04
C THR A 57 3.48 5.66 0.15
N VAL A 58 3.92 6.87 0.49
CA VAL A 58 4.82 7.16 1.59
C VAL A 58 4.07 7.96 2.65
N LEU A 59 4.25 7.61 3.92
CA LEU A 59 3.73 8.34 5.07
C LEU A 59 4.84 8.49 6.12
N ASP A 60 5.11 9.71 6.57
CA ASP A 60 6.09 9.97 7.64
C ASP A 60 5.44 10.16 9.02
N ARG A 61 6.29 10.27 10.04
CA ARG A 61 5.91 10.49 11.45
C ARG A 61 5.06 11.74 11.66
N ASP A 62 5.27 12.78 10.86
CA ASP A 62 4.57 14.06 10.96
C ASP A 62 3.25 14.06 10.16
N ARG A 63 2.85 12.90 9.63
CA ARG A 63 1.67 12.68 8.78
C ARG A 63 1.77 13.37 7.42
N ARG A 64 2.96 13.72 6.95
CA ARG A 64 3.16 14.11 5.56
C ARG A 64 3.17 12.85 4.70
N TYR A 65 2.52 12.94 3.54
CA TYR A 65 2.41 11.81 2.64
C TYR A 65 2.48 12.24 1.18
N LEU A 66 2.88 11.29 0.35
CA LEU A 66 2.84 11.38 -1.10
C LEU A 66 2.55 10.01 -1.69
N THR A 67 2.11 9.97 -2.94
CA THR A 67 2.06 8.75 -3.74
C THR A 67 2.86 8.96 -5.01
N ALA A 68 3.89 8.14 -5.23
CA ALA A 68 4.70 8.12 -6.43
C ALA A 68 4.20 7.05 -7.40
N TYR A 69 3.92 7.46 -8.63
CA TYR A 69 3.63 6.59 -9.76
C TYR A 69 4.92 6.31 -10.52
N LEU A 70 5.47 5.12 -10.31
CA LEU A 70 6.68 4.65 -10.98
C LEU A 70 6.31 4.03 -12.31
N ALA A 71 7.15 4.22 -13.32
CA ALA A 71 7.03 3.55 -14.61
C ALA A 71 8.40 3.40 -15.26
N PRO A 72 8.63 2.35 -16.08
CA PRO A 72 9.92 2.13 -16.72
C PRO A 72 10.17 3.03 -17.94
N ASP A 73 9.12 3.63 -18.49
CA ASP A 73 9.11 4.30 -19.79
C ASP A 73 8.75 5.79 -19.71
N ARG A 74 8.57 6.33 -18.50
CA ARG A 74 8.26 7.73 -18.24
C ARG A 74 8.72 8.16 -16.85
N GLU A 75 8.85 9.46 -16.67
CA GLU A 75 9.26 10.04 -15.38
C GLU A 75 8.29 9.69 -14.25
N THR A 76 8.84 9.52 -13.05
CA THR A 76 8.04 9.33 -11.84
C THR A 76 7.16 10.54 -11.57
N ILE A 77 5.85 10.31 -11.45
CA ILE A 77 4.88 11.33 -11.07
C ILE A 77 4.64 11.24 -9.56
N VAL A 78 4.94 12.32 -8.84
CA VAL A 78 4.65 12.41 -7.39
C VAL A 78 3.37 13.22 -7.20
N THR A 79 2.42 12.64 -6.48
CA THR A 79 1.12 13.23 -6.18
C THR A 79 0.88 13.29 -4.67
N HIS A 80 -0.17 14.00 -4.26
CA HIS A 80 -0.72 13.95 -2.91
C HIS A 80 -1.99 13.08 -2.83
N ALA A 81 -2.07 12.02 -3.64
CA ALA A 81 -3.18 11.07 -3.55
C ALA A 81 -3.06 10.25 -2.25
N ALA A 82 -4.07 10.34 -1.38
CA ALA A 82 -4.15 9.57 -0.13
C ALA A 82 -4.58 8.11 -0.35
N VAL A 83 -5.09 7.79 -1.54
CA VAL A 83 -5.56 6.47 -1.93
C VAL A 83 -4.76 6.02 -3.14
N ALA A 84 -4.24 4.80 -3.09
CA ALA A 84 -3.61 4.13 -4.21
C ALA A 84 -4.17 2.71 -4.32
N THR A 85 -4.67 2.36 -5.50
CA THR A 85 -5.12 1.00 -5.81
C THR A 85 -4.25 0.42 -6.93
N ASN A 86 -4.76 -0.43 -7.81
CA ASN A 86 -3.96 -1.13 -8.81
C ASN A 86 -3.99 -0.48 -10.21
N HIS A 87 -4.01 0.85 -10.24
CA HIS A 87 -3.87 1.70 -11.43
C HIS A 87 -3.22 3.03 -11.04
N GLN A 88 -2.69 3.78 -12.02
CA GLN A 88 -2.16 5.13 -11.84
C GLN A 88 -3.27 6.17 -12.10
N GLU A 89 -2.96 7.32 -12.71
CA GLU A 89 -3.94 8.38 -12.99
C GLU A 89 -5.15 7.91 -13.80
N ARG A 90 -4.96 6.92 -14.68
CA ARG A 90 -6.00 6.38 -15.55
C ARG A 90 -5.87 4.86 -15.62
N VAL A 91 -6.99 4.23 -15.96
CA VAL A 91 -6.99 2.79 -16.26
C VAL A 91 -6.40 2.58 -17.66
N GLU A 92 -5.18 2.06 -17.71
CA GLU A 92 -4.49 1.70 -18.96
C GLU A 92 -4.67 0.20 -19.30
N TRP A 93 -5.01 -0.64 -18.31
CA TRP A 93 -5.29 -2.07 -18.52
C TRP A 93 -6.69 -2.47 -18.00
N VAL A 94 -7.69 -2.36 -18.87
CA VAL A 94 -9.11 -2.54 -18.52
C VAL A 94 -9.41 -3.93 -17.92
N GLY A 95 -8.87 -5.00 -18.50
CA GLY A 95 -9.10 -6.36 -18.00
C GLY A 95 -8.61 -6.55 -16.57
N HIS A 96 -7.42 -6.04 -16.26
CA HIS A 96 -6.85 -6.05 -14.91
C HIS A 96 -7.62 -5.16 -13.94
N ALA A 97 -8.05 -3.98 -14.39
CA ALA A 97 -8.85 -3.06 -13.57
C ALA A 97 -10.19 -3.67 -13.16
N ARG A 98 -10.84 -4.42 -14.06
CA ARG A 98 -12.07 -5.18 -13.75
C ARG A 98 -11.78 -6.32 -12.78
N PHE A 99 -10.75 -7.13 -13.05
CA PHE A 99 -10.38 -8.26 -12.21
C PHE A 99 -10.07 -7.85 -10.76
N THR A 100 -9.40 -6.72 -10.57
CA THR A 100 -9.01 -6.22 -9.24
C THR A 100 -10.00 -5.24 -8.62
N ALA A 101 -11.13 -4.95 -9.28
CA ALA A 101 -12.09 -3.93 -8.89
C ALA A 101 -11.44 -2.58 -8.49
N THR A 102 -10.37 -2.20 -9.19
CA THR A 102 -9.45 -1.14 -8.72
C THR A 102 -10.13 0.22 -8.57
N VAL A 103 -10.98 0.59 -9.53
CA VAL A 103 -11.71 1.87 -9.54
C VAL A 103 -12.80 1.88 -8.45
N GLU A 104 -13.46 0.75 -8.23
CA GLU A 104 -14.49 0.62 -7.20
C GLU A 104 -13.89 0.80 -5.80
N ARG A 105 -12.77 0.12 -5.51
CA ARG A 105 -12.08 0.24 -4.22
C ARG A 105 -11.54 1.64 -3.99
N GLU A 106 -11.00 2.27 -5.01
CA GLU A 106 -10.55 3.67 -4.91
C GLU A 106 -11.72 4.60 -4.60
N ARG A 107 -12.81 4.51 -5.35
CA ARG A 107 -14.02 5.32 -5.11
C ARG A 107 -14.56 5.10 -3.71
N PHE A 108 -14.62 3.86 -3.24
CA PHE A 108 -15.08 3.52 -1.90
C PHE A 108 -14.22 4.19 -0.82
N LEU A 109 -12.90 4.16 -0.96
CA LEU A 109 -11.96 4.79 -0.02
C LEU A 109 -12.07 6.32 -0.06
N LEU A 110 -12.10 6.92 -1.25
CA LEU A 110 -12.24 8.38 -1.41
C LEU A 110 -13.55 8.89 -0.81
N GLN A 111 -14.66 8.17 -1.01
CA GLN A 111 -15.94 8.50 -0.38
C GLN A 111 -15.87 8.46 1.15
N ARG A 112 -15.17 7.47 1.72
CA ARG A 112 -14.98 7.40 3.19
C ARG A 112 -14.11 8.53 3.72
N LEU A 113 -13.04 8.89 3.01
CA LEU A 113 -12.16 9.99 3.43
C LEU A 113 -12.82 11.37 3.33
N THR A 114 -13.79 11.56 2.42
CA THR A 114 -14.41 12.86 2.15
C THR A 114 -15.70 13.11 2.93
N LEU A 115 -16.51 12.07 3.20
CA LEU A 115 -17.86 12.25 3.72
C LEU A 115 -17.94 12.25 5.25
N HIS A 116 -17.16 11.41 5.95
CA HIS A 116 -17.23 11.29 7.41
C HIS A 116 -15.86 10.90 7.99
N VAL A 117 -15.45 11.55 9.09
CA VAL A 117 -14.29 11.09 9.86
C VAL A 117 -14.70 9.84 10.63
N ASP A 118 -14.41 8.67 10.06
CA ASP A 118 -14.59 7.41 10.75
C ASP A 118 -13.60 7.31 11.93
N PRO A 119 -14.04 6.84 13.11
CA PRO A 119 -13.13 6.37 14.14
C PRO A 119 -12.16 5.33 13.56
N GLU A 120 -10.94 5.28 14.07
CA GLU A 120 -9.86 4.43 13.56
C GLU A 120 -10.31 2.97 13.34
N ASP A 121 -10.90 2.35 14.36
CA ASP A 121 -11.36 0.95 14.29
C ASP A 121 -12.43 0.72 13.22
N LYS A 122 -13.29 1.72 12.99
CA LYS A 122 -14.33 1.66 11.95
C LYS A 122 -13.72 1.75 10.55
N PHE A 123 -12.72 2.60 10.38
CA PHE A 123 -12.01 2.73 9.12
C PHE A 123 -11.21 1.46 8.80
N ILE A 124 -10.44 0.94 9.77
CA ILE A 124 -9.72 -0.34 9.63
C ILE A 124 -10.70 -1.49 9.36
N GLY A 125 -11.82 -1.55 10.08
CA GLY A 125 -12.85 -2.58 9.90
C GLY A 125 -13.44 -2.63 8.49
N ALA A 126 -13.42 -1.51 7.74
CA ALA A 126 -13.85 -1.49 6.34
C ALA A 126 -12.90 -2.30 5.42
N PHE A 127 -11.61 -2.38 5.75
CA PHE A 127 -10.64 -3.20 5.02
C PHE A 127 -10.81 -4.71 5.23
N LEU A 128 -11.62 -5.11 6.22
CA LEU A 128 -11.92 -6.51 6.53
C LEU A 128 -13.24 -7.00 5.89
N ARG A 129 -13.80 -6.21 4.97
CA ARG A 129 -15.05 -6.52 4.26
C ARG A 129 -14.94 -6.14 2.77
N PRO A 130 -15.76 -6.74 1.88
CA PRO A 130 -15.89 -6.25 0.51
C PRO A 130 -16.28 -4.75 0.48
N PRO A 131 -15.79 -3.97 -0.50
CA PRO A 131 -14.99 -4.41 -1.65
C PRO A 131 -13.47 -4.45 -1.38
N LEU A 132 -13.00 -4.11 -0.17
CA LEU A 132 -11.57 -4.01 0.14
C LEU A 132 -10.93 -5.36 0.52
N TYR A 133 -11.71 -6.24 1.14
CA TYR A 133 -11.31 -7.61 1.46
C TYR A 133 -11.80 -8.58 0.38
N SER A 134 -10.86 -9.17 -0.36
CA SER A 134 -11.15 -10.18 -1.38
C SER A 134 -10.88 -11.59 -0.85
N THR A 135 -11.81 -12.51 -1.08
CA THR A 135 -11.70 -13.94 -0.72
C THR A 135 -11.51 -14.85 -1.93
N ALA A 136 -11.20 -14.31 -3.11
CA ALA A 136 -11.11 -15.03 -4.38
C ALA A 136 -9.85 -15.93 -4.51
N PHE A 137 -9.39 -16.55 -3.42
CA PHE A 137 -8.10 -17.27 -3.35
C PHE A 137 -7.97 -18.35 -4.42
N GLY A 138 -9.08 -19.04 -4.75
CA GLY A 138 -9.13 -20.04 -5.83
C GLY A 138 -8.88 -19.48 -7.24
N GLN A 139 -8.92 -18.17 -7.41
CA GLN A 139 -8.61 -17.45 -8.66
C GLN A 139 -7.23 -16.78 -8.61
N GLY A 140 -6.39 -17.12 -7.62
CA GLY A 140 -5.08 -16.51 -7.43
C GLY A 140 -5.11 -15.06 -6.94
N PHE A 141 -6.25 -14.60 -6.38
CA PHE A 141 -6.43 -13.23 -5.91
C PHE A 141 -7.10 -13.21 -4.53
N GLY A 142 -6.56 -12.48 -3.56
CA GLY A 142 -7.18 -12.43 -2.24
C GLY A 142 -6.41 -11.55 -1.27
N THR A 143 -7.11 -11.03 -0.28
CA THR A 143 -6.52 -10.23 0.78
C THR A 143 -5.90 -11.16 1.82
N LEU A 144 -4.57 -11.21 1.85
CA LEU A 144 -3.83 -12.04 2.81
C LEU A 144 -3.85 -11.45 4.21
N TYR A 145 -3.85 -10.12 4.34
CA TYR A 145 -3.92 -9.37 5.59
C TYR A 145 -4.24 -7.90 5.28
N THR A 146 -4.65 -7.15 6.31
CA THR A 146 -4.69 -5.68 6.30
C THR A 146 -3.61 -5.16 7.25
N ALA A 147 -2.78 -4.22 6.81
CA ALA A 147 -1.75 -3.59 7.64
C ALA A 147 -2.16 -2.16 8.02
N ALA A 148 -2.22 -1.86 9.32
CA ALA A 148 -2.48 -0.53 9.85
C ALA A 148 -1.22 0.03 10.53
N TYR A 149 -0.65 1.10 9.96
CA TYR A 149 0.57 1.72 10.47
C TYR A 149 0.24 2.93 11.35
N ARG A 150 0.95 3.07 12.47
CA ARG A 150 0.93 4.26 13.34
C ARG A 150 2.35 4.82 13.44
N PRO A 151 2.79 5.62 12.46
CA PRO A 151 4.21 5.95 12.29
C PRO A 151 4.80 6.69 13.50
N ALA A 152 4.06 7.66 14.07
CA ALA A 152 4.49 8.38 15.27
C ALA A 152 4.66 7.52 16.52
N ARG A 153 4.05 6.33 16.55
CA ARG A 153 4.18 5.37 17.67
C ARG A 153 5.14 4.23 17.37
N GLY A 154 5.67 4.13 16.13
CA GLY A 154 6.49 2.99 15.73
C GLY A 154 5.72 1.66 15.77
N GLN A 155 4.41 1.68 15.51
CA GLN A 155 3.51 0.52 15.64
C GLN A 155 2.91 0.11 14.30
N LEU A 156 2.66 -1.19 14.16
CA LEU A 156 1.97 -1.83 13.05
C LEU A 156 1.00 -2.87 13.61
N ASP A 157 -0.25 -2.85 13.14
CA ASP A 157 -1.17 -3.97 13.35
C ASP A 157 -1.40 -4.72 12.04
N LEU A 158 -1.38 -6.05 12.11
CA LEU A 158 -1.84 -6.93 11.05
C LEU A 158 -3.22 -7.46 11.42
N HIS A 159 -4.19 -7.23 10.55
CA HIS A 159 -5.59 -7.60 10.75
C HIS A 159 -6.05 -8.67 9.76
N TRP A 160 -6.88 -9.57 10.28
CA TRP A 160 -7.70 -10.55 9.58
C TRP A 160 -9.12 -10.50 10.16
N PRO A 161 -10.13 -11.05 9.46
CA PRO A 161 -11.44 -11.26 10.06
C PRO A 161 -11.32 -12.05 11.37
N GLY A 162 -11.70 -11.43 12.49
CA GLY A 162 -11.68 -12.04 13.82
C GLY A 162 -10.31 -12.17 14.49
N SER A 163 -9.23 -11.65 13.90
CA SER A 163 -7.87 -11.78 14.47
C SER A 163 -7.01 -10.55 14.18
N VAL A 164 -6.24 -10.13 15.18
CA VAL A 164 -5.29 -9.01 15.07
C VAL A 164 -3.95 -9.42 15.67
N TRP A 165 -2.86 -8.96 15.07
CA TRP A 165 -1.50 -9.10 15.59
C TRP A 165 -0.84 -7.73 15.70
N HIS A 166 -0.57 -7.32 16.93
CA HIS A 166 0.09 -6.06 17.25
C HIS A 166 1.62 -6.21 17.21
N LEU A 167 2.28 -5.30 16.52
CA LEU A 167 3.73 -5.25 16.37
C LEU A 167 4.25 -3.84 16.71
N SER A 168 5.43 -3.77 17.33
CA SER A 168 6.07 -2.52 17.75
C SER A 168 7.57 -2.57 17.49
N LEU A 169 8.14 -1.48 16.98
CA LEU A 169 9.59 -1.35 16.84
C LEU A 169 10.31 -1.27 18.19
N ALA A 170 9.66 -0.70 19.21
CA ALA A 170 10.23 -0.57 20.56
C ALA A 170 10.33 -1.92 21.30
N GLN A 171 9.51 -2.90 20.89
CA GLN A 171 9.43 -4.23 21.50
C GLN A 171 9.47 -5.29 20.39
N PHE A 172 10.44 -5.17 19.49
CA PHE A 172 10.57 -6.08 18.37
C PHE A 172 10.85 -7.50 18.87
N ALA A 173 9.96 -8.43 18.52
CA ALA A 173 10.13 -9.86 18.74
C ALA A 173 9.85 -10.59 17.43
N GLN A 174 10.80 -11.43 17.01
CA GLN A 174 10.59 -12.30 15.86
C GLN A 174 9.51 -13.34 16.19
N GLY A 175 8.60 -13.57 15.26
CA GLY A 175 7.52 -14.53 15.45
C GLY A 175 6.84 -14.91 14.14
N GLY A 176 5.89 -15.83 14.24
CA GLY A 176 5.05 -16.26 13.12
C GLY A 176 3.64 -16.61 13.61
N ARG A 177 2.67 -16.59 12.69
CA ARG A 177 1.28 -16.91 13.00
C ARG A 177 0.65 -17.68 11.84
N SER A 178 -0.02 -18.79 12.16
CA SER A 178 -0.84 -19.51 11.19
C SER A 178 -2.23 -18.91 11.18
N ILE A 179 -2.69 -18.52 9.99
CA ILE A 179 -4.01 -17.94 9.76
C ILE A 179 -4.77 -18.82 8.79
N ILE A 180 -6.01 -19.16 9.16
CA ILE A 180 -6.93 -19.86 8.27
C ILE A 180 -7.65 -18.79 7.47
N VAL A 181 -7.43 -18.78 6.16
CA VAL A 181 -8.17 -17.89 5.26
C VAL A 181 -9.54 -18.48 4.94
N PRO A 182 -10.59 -17.65 4.81
CA PRO A 182 -11.90 -18.13 4.37
C PRO A 182 -11.78 -18.76 2.99
N VAL A 183 -12.26 -19.99 2.81
CA VAL A 183 -12.42 -20.57 1.47
C VAL A 183 -13.62 -19.87 0.82
N ALA A 184 -13.47 -19.44 -0.44
CA ALA A 184 -14.59 -18.91 -1.19
C ALA A 184 -15.72 -19.96 -1.21
N GLY A 185 -16.88 -19.59 -0.68
CA GLY A 185 -18.12 -20.38 -0.80
C GLY A 185 -18.73 -20.25 -2.19
#